data_AF-A0A418WFG1-F1
#
_entry.id   AF-A0A418WFG1-F1
#
_cell.length_a   1.000
_cell.length_b   1.000
_cell.length_c   1.000
_cell.angle_alpha   90.00
_cell.angle_beta   90.00
_cell.angle_gamma   90.00
#
_symmetry.space_group_name_H-M   'P 1'
#
loop_
_entity.id
_entity.type
_entity.pdbx_description
1 polymer ?
#
loop_
_entity_poly.entity_id
_entity_poly.type
_entity_poly.pdbx_seq_one_letter_code
_entity_poly.pdbx_strand_id
1 'polypeptide(L)'
;MALRKLDQARTRAATITDQSNFDEGCRMVGPIKVSGNRTLATFIRDSFNDELKFAGVFDDTQTKPALNAALTRAAFSSSAGLTSGWWDLAWTLTNPTNGKSLSATIKYDFSTNFVGEIACKNVAEALVPAVQLLINKTVTSPEFRA
;
A
#
# COMPACT_ATOMS: atom_id res chain seq x y z
N MET A 1 4.18 9.50 -17.44
CA MET A 1 3.48 8.27 -17.00
C MET A 1 4.39 7.07 -17.23
N ALA A 2 4.90 6.43 -16.17
CA ALA A 2 5.90 5.35 -16.26
C ALA A 2 5.32 3.99 -16.71
N LEU A 3 3.98 3.84 -16.69
CA LEU A 3 3.28 2.58 -16.94
C LEU A 3 2.85 2.35 -18.40
N ARG A 4 2.81 3.40 -19.25
CA ARG A 4 2.38 3.29 -20.67
C ARG A 4 3.29 2.42 -21.55
N LYS A 5 4.47 2.00 -21.08
CA LYS A 5 5.41 1.14 -21.82
C LYS A 5 5.23 -0.36 -21.53
N LEU A 6 4.18 -0.76 -20.80
CA LEU A 6 3.95 -2.14 -20.35
C LEU A 6 2.90 -2.91 -21.19
N ASP A 7 2.86 -2.66 -22.51
CA ASP A 7 1.87 -3.21 -23.46
C ASP A 7 1.76 -4.76 -23.45
N GLN A 8 2.75 -5.46 -22.89
CA GLN A 8 2.73 -6.93 -22.77
C GLN A 8 2.63 -7.49 -21.34
N ALA A 9 2.61 -6.65 -20.30
CA ALA A 9 2.62 -7.08 -18.90
C ALA A 9 1.26 -6.81 -18.20
N ARG A 10 0.16 -7.29 -18.79
CA ARG A 10 -1.13 -7.34 -18.06
C ARG A 10 -0.94 -8.13 -16.75
N THR A 11 -1.30 -7.57 -15.61
CA THR A 11 -1.16 -8.23 -14.29
C THR A 11 -2.26 -7.81 -13.32
N ARG A 12 -2.39 -8.51 -12.20
CA ARG A 12 -3.27 -8.17 -11.07
C ARG A 12 -2.74 -8.77 -9.78
N ALA A 13 -3.02 -8.16 -8.63
CA ALA A 13 -2.85 -8.81 -7.33
C ALA A 13 -4.18 -9.45 -6.90
N ALA A 14 -4.23 -10.78 -6.78
CA ALA A 14 -5.48 -11.47 -6.43
C ALA A 14 -5.69 -11.56 -4.92
N THR A 15 -4.67 -12.01 -4.20
CA THR A 15 -4.70 -12.20 -2.75
C THR A 15 -3.72 -11.25 -2.09
N ILE A 16 -4.04 -10.87 -0.85
CA ILE A 16 -3.07 -10.25 0.04
C ILE A 16 -3.12 -10.95 1.39
N THR A 17 -1.96 -11.37 1.88
CA THR A 17 -1.79 -11.87 3.24
C THR A 17 -1.25 -10.76 4.10
N ASP A 18 -1.84 -10.55 5.28
CA ASP A 18 -1.30 -9.61 6.26
C ASP A 18 -0.32 -10.35 7.19
N GLN A 19 0.96 -9.96 7.14
CA GLN A 19 2.04 -10.46 7.98
C GLN A 19 2.62 -9.35 8.87
N SER A 20 2.01 -8.16 8.84
CA SER A 20 2.55 -6.97 9.48
C SER A 20 2.24 -6.86 10.96
N ASN A 21 1.28 -7.65 11.45
CA ASN A 21 0.70 -7.53 12.80
C ASN A 21 0.31 -6.07 13.10
N PHE A 22 -0.37 -5.44 12.14
CA PHE A 22 -0.70 -4.02 12.19
C PHE A 22 -1.52 -3.66 13.44
N ASP A 23 -1.01 -2.72 14.23
CA ASP A 23 -1.76 -2.08 15.31
C ASP A 23 -2.52 -0.87 14.78
N GLU A 24 -3.83 -0.98 14.77
CA GLU A 24 -4.74 0.08 14.33
C GLU A 24 -4.99 1.14 15.41
N GLY A 25 -4.59 0.91 16.66
CA GLY A 25 -4.85 1.78 17.79
C GLY A 25 -4.18 3.14 17.68
N CYS A 26 -4.97 4.22 17.83
CA CYS A 26 -4.45 5.58 17.80
C CYS A 26 -4.78 6.36 19.07
N ARG A 27 -3.76 6.64 19.88
CA ARG A 27 -3.80 7.55 21.05
C ARG A 27 -4.98 7.32 22.01
N MET A 28 -5.42 6.07 22.18
CA MET A 28 -6.63 5.72 22.95
C MET A 28 -7.95 6.33 22.45
N VAL A 29 -7.93 7.06 21.32
CA VAL A 29 -9.14 7.55 20.63
C VAL A 29 -9.89 6.37 20.00
N GLY A 30 -9.13 5.38 19.52
CA GLY A 30 -9.67 4.16 18.92
C GLY A 30 -8.86 3.73 17.70
N PRO A 31 -9.33 2.69 16.98
CA PRO A 31 -8.70 2.26 15.74
C PRO A 31 -8.79 3.35 14.68
N ILE A 32 -7.73 3.52 13.88
CA ILE A 32 -7.78 4.40 12.72
C ILE A 32 -8.77 3.85 11.68
N LYS A 33 -9.54 4.74 11.07
CA LYS A 33 -10.49 4.35 10.03
C LYS A 33 -9.77 4.20 8.70
N VAL A 34 -9.55 2.97 8.27
CA VAL A 34 -9.18 2.67 6.88
C VAL A 34 -10.42 2.78 6.01
N SER A 35 -10.30 3.39 4.83
CA SER A 35 -11.43 3.72 3.95
C SER A 35 -12.33 2.50 3.65
N GLY A 36 -13.61 2.62 4.03
CA GLY A 36 -14.65 1.64 3.69
C GLY A 36 -14.70 0.38 4.57
N ASN A 37 -14.33 0.45 5.87
CA ASN A 37 -14.33 -0.69 6.80
C ASN A 37 -13.48 -1.90 6.33
N ARG A 38 -12.48 -1.65 5.49
CA ARG A 38 -11.56 -2.68 4.99
C ARG A 38 -10.31 -2.75 5.84
N THR A 39 -9.66 -3.91 5.88
CA THR A 39 -8.33 -4.04 6.48
C THR A 39 -7.30 -3.23 5.68
N LEU A 40 -6.22 -2.79 6.34
CA LEU A 40 -5.13 -2.05 5.68
C LEU A 40 -4.56 -2.82 4.48
N ALA A 41 -4.33 -4.13 4.64
CA ALA A 41 -3.86 -4.99 3.56
C ALA A 41 -4.82 -4.96 2.35
N THR A 42 -6.11 -5.13 2.57
CA THR A 42 -7.12 -5.11 1.50
C THR A 42 -7.14 -3.76 0.79
N PHE A 43 -7.07 -2.66 1.55
CA PHE A 43 -7.00 -1.32 0.99
C PHE A 43 -5.78 -1.10 0.08
N ILE A 44 -4.59 -1.59 0.48
CA ILE A 44 -3.35 -1.49 -0.32
C ILE A 44 -3.49 -2.31 -1.62
N ARG A 45 -3.99 -3.54 -1.53
CA ARG A 45 -4.21 -4.42 -2.69
C ARG A 45 -5.18 -3.77 -3.69
N ASP A 46 -6.31 -3.27 -3.21
CA ASP A 46 -7.33 -2.66 -4.07
C ASP A 46 -6.79 -1.40 -4.75
N SER A 47 -6.11 -0.54 -4.00
CA SER A 47 -5.46 0.67 -4.54
C SER A 47 -4.44 0.36 -5.62
N PHE A 48 -3.64 -0.71 -5.44
CA PHE A 48 -2.70 -1.16 -6.46
C PHE A 48 -3.41 -1.63 -7.73
N ASN A 49 -4.45 -2.45 -7.59
CA ASN A 49 -5.23 -2.93 -8.73
C ASN A 49 -5.93 -1.77 -9.47
N ASP A 50 -6.42 -0.76 -8.75
CA ASP A 50 -7.02 0.42 -9.35
C ASP A 50 -6.01 1.26 -10.13
N GLU A 51 -4.77 1.39 -9.65
CA GLU A 51 -3.69 2.03 -10.42
C GLU A 51 -3.35 1.24 -11.69
N LEU A 52 -3.32 -0.10 -11.64
CA LEU A 52 -3.12 -0.93 -12.82
C LEU A 52 -4.25 -0.74 -13.86
N LYS A 53 -5.51 -0.63 -13.40
CA LYS A 53 -6.65 -0.34 -14.29
C LYS A 53 -6.52 1.04 -14.92
N PHE A 54 -6.21 2.05 -14.12
CA PHE A 54 -5.99 3.42 -14.59
C PHE A 54 -4.87 3.48 -15.63
N ALA A 55 -3.83 2.68 -15.45
CA ALA A 55 -2.72 2.57 -16.39
C ALA A 55 -2.98 1.67 -17.61
N GLY A 56 -4.13 0.99 -17.70
CA GLY A 56 -4.48 0.09 -18.80
C GLY A 56 -3.67 -1.22 -18.84
N VAL A 57 -3.05 -1.60 -17.72
CA VAL A 57 -2.19 -2.79 -17.59
C VAL A 57 -2.80 -3.85 -16.67
N PHE A 58 -4.05 -3.69 -16.27
CA PHE A 58 -4.77 -4.67 -15.47
C PHE A 58 -5.21 -5.86 -16.34
N ASP A 59 -5.05 -7.09 -15.85
CA ASP A 59 -5.50 -8.31 -16.53
C ASP A 59 -6.99 -8.61 -16.24
N ASP A 60 -7.89 -7.87 -16.89
CA ASP A 60 -9.35 -8.08 -16.78
C ASP A 60 -9.78 -9.47 -17.25
N THR A 61 -9.06 -10.06 -18.22
CA THR A 61 -9.41 -11.36 -18.80
C THR A 61 -8.97 -12.55 -17.94
N GLN A 62 -8.27 -12.28 -16.84
CA GLN A 62 -7.72 -13.28 -15.91
C GLN A 62 -6.84 -14.35 -16.58
N THR A 63 -6.27 -14.02 -17.73
CA THR A 63 -5.51 -14.94 -18.59
C THR A 63 -4.11 -15.23 -18.04
N LYS A 64 -3.63 -14.40 -17.11
CA LYS A 64 -2.32 -14.57 -16.47
C LYS A 64 -2.47 -14.89 -14.98
N PRO A 65 -1.51 -15.64 -14.40
CA PRO A 65 -1.46 -15.87 -12.97
C PRO A 65 -1.35 -14.55 -12.22
N ALA A 66 -2.25 -14.35 -11.24
CA ALA A 66 -2.22 -13.17 -10.41
C ALA A 66 -1.01 -13.19 -9.46
N LEU A 67 -0.47 -12.01 -9.16
CA LEU A 67 0.56 -11.85 -8.14
C LEU A 67 -0.05 -12.10 -6.75
N ASN A 68 0.71 -12.79 -5.91
CA ASN A 68 0.42 -12.91 -4.48
C ASN A 68 1.05 -11.72 -3.76
N ALA A 69 0.25 -10.93 -3.05
CA ALA A 69 0.75 -9.85 -2.22
C ALA A 69 0.89 -10.31 -0.76
N ALA A 70 1.92 -9.81 -0.07
CA ALA A 70 2.07 -9.94 1.36
C ALA A 70 2.40 -8.59 1.96
N LEU A 71 1.57 -8.09 2.89
CA LEU A 71 1.88 -6.90 3.68
C LEU A 71 2.85 -7.31 4.79
N THR A 72 4.12 -7.01 4.62
CA THR A 72 5.20 -7.46 5.52
C THR A 72 5.51 -6.46 6.63
N ARG A 73 5.14 -5.20 6.43
CA ARG A 73 5.25 -4.16 7.45
C ARG A 73 4.15 -3.14 7.30
N ALA A 74 3.57 -2.77 8.43
CA ALA A 74 2.67 -1.64 8.55
C ALA A 74 2.79 -1.09 9.96
N ALA A 75 3.18 0.17 10.05
CA ALA A 75 3.21 0.91 11.30
C ALA A 75 2.95 2.38 11.00
N PHE A 76 2.40 3.08 11.98
CA PHE A 76 2.32 4.53 11.93
C PHE A 76 2.73 5.13 13.28
N SER A 77 3.08 6.41 13.24
CA SER A 77 3.08 7.25 14.43
C SER A 77 2.22 8.47 14.18
N SER A 78 1.38 8.78 15.16
CA SER A 78 0.59 10.02 15.20
C SER A 78 1.28 11.12 16.01
N SER A 79 2.49 10.88 16.54
CA SER A 79 3.15 11.72 17.55
C SER A 79 4.68 11.62 17.47
N ALA A 80 5.24 11.67 16.26
CA ALA A 80 6.67 11.82 16.07
C ALA A 80 7.06 13.27 16.41
N GLY A 81 7.35 13.54 17.68
CA GLY A 81 7.46 14.91 18.19
C GLY A 81 6.08 15.54 18.43
N LEU A 82 6.00 16.88 18.39
CA LEU A 82 4.78 17.62 18.74
C LEU A 82 3.72 17.62 17.63
N THR A 83 4.14 17.72 16.37
CA THR A 83 3.24 17.94 15.22
C THR A 83 3.67 17.17 13.97
N SER A 84 4.44 16.08 14.11
CA SER A 84 4.76 15.20 12.98
C SER A 84 4.24 13.78 13.20
N GLY A 85 3.95 13.10 12.11
CA GLY A 85 3.59 11.69 12.07
C GLY A 85 4.27 11.01 10.90
N TRP A 86 4.25 9.68 10.90
CA TRP A 86 4.80 8.90 9.80
C TRP A 86 4.02 7.61 9.57
N TRP A 87 4.11 7.11 8.35
CA TRP A 87 3.71 5.78 7.92
C TRP A 87 4.95 4.99 7.49
N ASP A 88 5.14 3.77 8.00
CA ASP A 88 6.12 2.79 7.50
C ASP A 88 5.35 1.61 6.93
N LEU A 89 5.45 1.42 5.61
CA LEU A 89 4.74 0.38 4.89
C LEU A 89 5.74 -0.43 4.07
N ALA A 90 5.62 -1.75 4.14
CA ALA A 90 6.35 -2.66 3.28
C ALA A 90 5.46 -3.80 2.80
N TRP A 91 5.63 -4.17 1.54
CA TRP A 91 4.95 -5.33 0.98
C TRP A 91 5.84 -6.07 -0.02
N THR A 92 5.46 -7.30 -0.28
CA THR A 92 6.11 -8.17 -1.25
C THR A 92 5.07 -8.68 -2.24
N LEU A 93 5.39 -8.59 -3.52
CA LEU A 93 4.64 -9.19 -4.62
C LEU A 93 5.40 -10.40 -5.14
N THR A 94 4.77 -11.57 -5.16
CA THR A 94 5.37 -12.81 -5.66
C THR A 94 4.60 -13.30 -6.88
N ASN A 95 5.31 -13.61 -7.96
CA ASN A 95 4.74 -14.29 -9.10
C ASN A 95 4.69 -15.81 -8.84
N PRO A 96 3.51 -16.42 -8.75
CA PRO A 96 3.37 -17.83 -8.40
C PRO A 96 3.93 -18.78 -9.48
N THR A 97 4.14 -18.30 -10.70
CA THR A 97 4.56 -19.11 -11.85
C THR A 97 6.08 -19.32 -11.88
N ASN A 98 6.84 -18.30 -11.52
CA ASN A 98 8.32 -18.32 -11.61
C ASN A 98 9.00 -18.10 -10.26
N GLY A 99 8.25 -17.87 -9.18
CA GLY A 99 8.76 -17.64 -7.83
C GLY A 99 9.46 -16.30 -7.63
N LYS A 100 9.59 -15.46 -8.68
CA LYS A 100 10.20 -14.12 -8.55
C LYS A 100 9.37 -13.27 -7.62
N SER A 101 10.06 -12.53 -6.75
CA SER A 101 9.42 -11.63 -5.79
C SER A 101 10.02 -10.23 -5.89
N LEU A 102 9.18 -9.23 -5.75
CA LEU A 102 9.53 -7.81 -5.68
C LEU A 102 9.08 -7.29 -4.31
N SER A 103 9.96 -6.60 -3.60
CA SER A 103 9.59 -5.93 -2.35
C SER A 103 9.71 -4.43 -2.46
N ALA A 104 8.73 -3.71 -1.92
CA ALA A 104 8.79 -2.26 -1.80
C ALA A 104 8.56 -1.85 -0.35
N THR A 105 9.38 -0.91 0.12
CA THR A 105 9.29 -0.33 1.46
C THR A 105 9.30 1.19 1.34
N ILE A 106 8.41 1.87 2.06
CA ILE A 106 8.37 3.32 2.13
C ILE A 106 8.32 3.77 3.58
N LYS A 107 8.83 4.97 3.81
CA LYS A 107 8.51 5.78 4.98
C LYS A 107 7.94 7.10 4.48
N TYR A 108 6.76 7.46 4.95
CA TYR A 108 6.03 8.66 4.52
C TYR A 108 5.76 9.54 5.74
N ASP A 109 6.42 10.68 5.80
CA ASP A 109 6.25 11.67 6.86
C ASP A 109 5.11 12.64 6.50
N PHE A 110 4.33 13.03 7.51
CA PHE A 110 3.23 13.98 7.36
C PHE A 110 3.11 14.88 8.60
N SER A 111 2.47 16.04 8.43
CA SER A 111 2.16 16.93 9.55
C SER A 111 0.93 16.44 10.29
N THR A 112 0.96 16.49 11.61
CA THR A 112 -0.14 16.10 12.48
C THR A 112 -0.45 17.20 13.50
N ASN A 113 -1.32 16.91 14.47
CA ASN A 113 -1.73 17.85 15.50
C ASN A 113 -1.44 17.30 16.90
N PHE A 114 -1.42 18.19 17.89
CA PHE A 114 -1.32 17.80 19.30
C PHE A 114 -2.61 17.14 19.79
N VAL A 115 -3.78 17.62 19.33
CA VAL A 115 -5.10 17.10 19.69
C VAL A 115 -5.26 15.69 19.14
N GLY A 116 -5.50 14.72 20.02
CA GLY A 116 -5.51 13.28 19.70
C GLY A 116 -6.46 12.92 18.55
N GLU A 117 -7.71 13.39 18.59
CA GLU A 117 -8.69 13.12 17.55
C GLU A 117 -8.26 13.65 16.18
N ILE A 118 -7.73 14.87 16.15
CA ILE A 118 -7.21 15.49 14.92
C ILE A 118 -5.98 14.72 14.44
N ALA A 119 -5.09 14.30 15.35
CA ALA A 119 -3.92 13.51 14.99
C ALA A 119 -4.29 12.17 14.36
N CYS A 120 -5.28 11.46 14.91
CA CYS A 120 -5.75 10.19 14.39
C CYS A 120 -6.47 10.35 13.05
N LYS A 121 -7.24 11.45 12.87
CA LYS A 121 -7.79 11.82 11.57
C LYS A 121 -6.69 12.05 10.54
N ASN A 122 -5.64 12.80 10.89
CA ASN A 122 -4.51 13.08 10.00
C ASN A 122 -3.75 11.80 9.61
N VAL A 123 -3.58 10.84 10.53
CA VAL A 123 -3.02 9.52 10.21
C VAL A 123 -3.84 8.83 9.11
N ALA A 124 -5.16 8.80 9.26
CA ALA A 124 -6.06 8.18 8.30
C ALA A 124 -6.03 8.90 6.93
N GLU A 125 -6.01 10.23 6.92
CA GLU A 125 -5.91 11.03 5.70
C GLU A 125 -4.55 10.85 4.99
N ALA A 126 -3.47 10.72 5.75
CA ALA A 126 -2.11 10.48 5.24
C ALA A 126 -1.91 9.07 4.65
N LEU A 127 -2.82 8.13 4.93
CA LEU A 127 -2.70 6.76 4.41
C LEU A 127 -2.78 6.72 2.88
N VAL A 128 -3.68 7.49 2.27
CA VAL A 128 -3.86 7.51 0.81
C VAL A 128 -2.57 7.90 0.08
N PRO A 129 -1.93 9.06 0.38
CA PRO A 129 -0.67 9.42 -0.27
C PRO A 129 0.49 8.47 0.07
N ALA A 130 0.53 7.88 1.28
CA ALA A 130 1.54 6.88 1.65
C ALA A 130 1.43 5.61 0.79
N VAL A 131 0.21 5.11 0.57
CA VAL A 131 -0.06 3.95 -0.30
C VAL A 131 0.26 4.27 -1.76
N GLN A 132 -0.05 5.49 -2.23
CA GLN A 132 0.33 5.93 -3.58
C GLN A 132 1.85 5.94 -3.76
N LEU A 133 2.62 6.38 -2.76
CA LEU A 133 4.08 6.30 -2.80
C LEU A 133 4.59 4.85 -2.83
N LEU A 134 3.98 3.94 -2.05
CA LEU A 134 4.30 2.51 -2.07
C LEU A 134 4.06 1.89 -3.45
N ILE A 135 2.88 2.15 -4.04
CA ILE A 135 2.51 1.67 -5.37
C ILE A 135 3.48 2.24 -6.41
N ASN A 136 3.75 3.53 -6.38
CA ASN A 136 4.69 4.19 -7.29
C ASN A 136 6.08 3.53 -7.22
N LYS A 137 6.61 3.32 -6.02
CA LYS A 137 7.90 2.64 -5.82
C LYS A 137 7.89 1.20 -6.35
N THR A 138 6.77 0.52 -6.21
CA THR A 138 6.60 -0.86 -6.72
C THR A 138 6.64 -0.87 -8.24
N VAL A 139 5.78 -0.09 -8.90
CA VAL A 139 5.63 -0.14 -10.36
C VAL A 139 6.77 0.52 -11.14
N THR A 140 7.55 1.37 -10.47
CA THR A 140 8.75 1.98 -11.05
C THR A 140 10.02 1.14 -10.80
N SER A 141 9.93 0.10 -9.95
CA SER A 141 11.05 -0.82 -9.75
C SER A 141 11.41 -1.54 -11.05
N PRO A 142 12.70 -1.66 -11.42
CA PRO A 142 13.13 -2.44 -12.57
C PRO A 142 12.68 -3.91 -12.49
N GLU A 143 12.63 -4.46 -11.27
CA GLU A 143 12.19 -5.83 -11.00
C GLU A 143 10.70 -6.05 -11.31
N PHE A 144 9.87 -4.99 -11.30
CA PHE A 144 8.47 -5.09 -11.69
C PHE A 144 8.29 -5.44 -13.18
N ARG A 145 9.31 -5.12 -14.00
CA ARG A 145 9.29 -5.36 -15.45
C ARG A 145 10.03 -6.64 -15.86
N ALA A 146 10.68 -7.32 -14.92
CA ALA A 146 11.60 -8.43 -15.16
C ALA A 146 10.94 -9.81 -14.95
#